data_AF-A0A494XK40-F1
#
_entry.id   AF-A0A494XK40-F1
#
_cell.length_a   1.000
_cell.length_b   1.000
_cell.length_c   1.000
_cell.angle_alpha   90.00
_cell.angle_beta   90.00
_cell.angle_gamma   90.00
#
_symmetry.space_group_name_H-M   'P 1'
#
loop_
_entity.id
_entity.type
_entity.pdbx_description
1 polymer ?
#
loop_
_entity_poly.entity_id
_entity_poly.type
_entity_poly.pdbx_seq_one_letter_code
_entity_poly.pdbx_strand_id
1 'polypeptide(L)'
;MSFIPNFPPDLLEEHKRWHHARHNVDINNPPIGYGQEFLRFHRDYISRALAWYNQSGNDPRLVEPWASVPEAIRRAPCYNQAAEARVISQPESFATSDELGRFIESSNLHACIHQTSAQLYADPDINDFDVAPHDTVFYNIHGLIDRWYRNWEGLGRFSEGRSYWCGTFEVEDDEVLTYSPIDRKWQLGRQNGIQNWRVVGDSGTYGAMDDGRLFRIWDSDADGKLEVLFLQPDTGIWYEGKIKDGQLRWQPIRLQPLMEDKFNLP
;
A
#
# COMPACT_ATOMS: atom_id res chain seq x y z
N MET A 1 6.41 -10.45 -22.86
CA MET A 1 7.28 -9.26 -22.87
C MET A 1 6.51 -8.17 -22.16
N SER A 2 7.12 -7.61 -21.13
CA SER A 2 6.58 -6.56 -20.26
C SER A 2 6.92 -5.15 -20.77
N PHE A 3 7.59 -5.03 -21.91
CA PHE A 3 7.89 -3.77 -22.57
C PHE A 3 6.65 -2.95 -22.97
N ILE A 4 6.66 -1.65 -22.66
CA ILE A 4 5.64 -0.67 -22.99
C ILE A 4 6.10 0.11 -24.24
N PRO A 5 5.44 -0.06 -25.40
CA PRO A 5 5.81 0.65 -26.61
C PRO A 5 5.53 2.16 -26.50
N ASN A 6 6.40 2.96 -27.11
CA ASN A 6 6.27 4.42 -27.18
C ASN A 6 6.24 5.13 -25.81
N PHE A 7 6.91 4.55 -24.81
CA PHE A 7 7.01 5.16 -23.48
C PHE A 7 7.56 6.60 -23.55
N PRO A 8 6.98 7.59 -22.84
CA PRO A 8 7.38 8.99 -22.96
C PRO A 8 8.85 9.21 -22.56
N PRO A 9 9.70 9.74 -23.46
CA PRO A 9 11.11 9.96 -23.16
C PRO A 9 11.34 10.91 -21.97
N ASP A 10 10.47 11.91 -21.80
CA ASP A 10 10.57 12.87 -20.71
C ASP A 10 10.32 12.22 -19.33
N LEU A 11 9.40 11.25 -19.25
CA LEU A 11 9.16 10.50 -18.01
C LEU A 11 10.35 9.58 -17.71
N LEU A 12 10.88 8.90 -18.72
CA LEU A 12 12.05 8.04 -18.57
C LEU A 12 13.26 8.83 -18.04
N GLU A 13 13.51 10.01 -18.62
CA GLU A 13 14.60 10.89 -18.24
C GLU A 13 14.37 11.52 -16.85
N GLU A 14 13.12 11.74 -16.43
CA GLU A 14 12.81 12.20 -15.08
C GLU A 14 13.20 11.15 -14.03
N HIS A 15 12.78 9.90 -14.22
CA HIS A 15 13.12 8.78 -13.35
C HIS A 15 14.63 8.59 -13.23
N LYS A 16 15.31 8.55 -14.37
CA LYS A 16 16.76 8.48 -14.45
C LYS A 16 17.41 9.61 -13.65
N ARG A 17 17.02 10.87 -13.89
CA ARG A 17 17.60 12.01 -13.15
C ARG A 17 17.40 11.92 -11.65
N TRP A 18 16.25 11.42 -11.18
CA TRP A 18 15.99 11.25 -9.75
C TRP A 18 16.95 10.24 -9.10
N HIS A 19 17.16 9.08 -9.73
CA HIS A 19 18.08 8.04 -9.25
C HIS A 19 19.55 8.48 -9.34
N HIS A 20 19.98 9.08 -10.46
CA HIS A 20 21.35 9.57 -10.62
C HIS A 20 21.69 10.65 -9.60
N ALA A 21 20.75 11.55 -9.27
CA ALA A 21 20.95 12.54 -8.21
C ALA A 21 21.17 11.90 -6.82
N ARG A 22 20.78 10.63 -6.64
CA ARG A 22 20.83 9.87 -5.38
C ARG A 22 21.74 8.64 -5.44
N HIS A 23 22.50 8.45 -6.51
CA HIS A 23 23.38 7.29 -6.71
C HIS A 23 24.42 7.04 -5.61
N ASN A 24 24.76 8.07 -4.82
CA ASN A 24 25.72 7.98 -3.71
C ASN A 24 25.06 7.64 -2.35
N VAL A 25 23.73 7.48 -2.32
CA VAL A 25 23.02 7.08 -1.09
C VAL A 25 23.39 5.64 -0.76
N ASP A 26 23.86 5.41 0.46
CA ASP A 26 23.98 4.06 1.01
C ASP A 26 22.58 3.54 1.32
N ILE A 27 22.06 2.68 0.45
CA ILE A 27 20.73 2.08 0.60
C ILE A 27 20.59 1.24 1.88
N ASN A 28 21.70 0.75 2.46
CA ASN A 28 21.65 0.00 3.72
C ASN A 28 21.46 0.90 4.93
N ASN A 29 21.77 2.19 4.80
CA ASN A 29 21.57 3.20 5.83
C ASN A 29 21.17 4.54 5.20
N PRO A 30 19.96 4.65 4.61
CA PRO A 30 19.58 5.84 3.88
C PRO A 30 19.48 7.06 4.82
N PRO A 31 19.87 8.26 4.38
CA PRO A 31 19.85 9.45 5.22
C PRO A 31 18.41 9.88 5.56
N ILE A 32 18.24 10.56 6.70
CA ILE A 32 16.95 11.12 7.11
C ILE A 32 16.35 11.98 5.99
N GLY A 33 15.06 11.78 5.71
CA GLY A 33 14.31 12.45 4.63
C GLY A 33 14.25 11.65 3.33
N TYR A 34 15.22 10.75 3.08
CA TYR A 34 15.28 9.96 1.85
C TYR A 34 14.07 9.05 1.68
N GLY A 35 13.59 8.41 2.75
CA GLY A 35 12.48 7.47 2.67
C GLY A 35 11.18 8.16 2.24
N GLN A 36 10.93 9.35 2.75
CA GLN A 36 9.76 10.14 2.39
C GLN A 36 9.86 10.63 0.93
N GLU A 37 11.04 11.08 0.50
CA GLU A 37 11.29 11.46 -0.89
C GLU A 37 11.08 10.28 -1.85
N PHE A 38 11.62 9.11 -1.51
CA PHE A 38 11.47 7.86 -2.27
C PHE A 38 9.99 7.52 -2.46
N LEU A 39 9.21 7.45 -1.38
CA LEU A 39 7.80 7.07 -1.43
C LEU A 39 6.97 8.07 -2.24
N ARG A 40 7.16 9.37 -2.01
CA ARG A 40 6.39 10.42 -2.72
C ARG A 40 6.74 10.49 -4.20
N PHE A 41 8.04 10.45 -4.52
CA PHE A 41 8.48 10.49 -5.90
C PHE A 41 7.88 9.34 -6.71
N HIS A 42 7.98 8.11 -6.22
CA HIS A 42 7.47 6.96 -6.97
C HIS A 42 5.95 6.98 -7.08
N ARG A 43 5.20 7.38 -6.04
CA ARG A 43 3.74 7.58 -6.12
C ARG A 43 3.37 8.60 -7.21
N ASP A 44 3.97 9.78 -7.18
CA ASP A 44 3.65 10.86 -8.12
C ASP A 44 4.09 10.51 -9.55
N TYR A 45 5.21 9.78 -9.67
CA TYR A 45 5.73 9.29 -10.94
C TYR A 45 4.80 8.24 -11.57
N ILE A 46 4.46 7.17 -10.84
CA ILE A 46 3.58 6.13 -11.37
C ILE A 46 2.19 6.68 -11.68
N SER A 47 1.67 7.62 -10.88
CA SER A 47 0.37 8.26 -11.16
C SER A 47 0.35 8.96 -12.53
N ARG A 48 1.38 9.77 -12.84
CA ARG A 48 1.49 10.46 -14.13
C ARG A 48 1.75 9.51 -15.29
N ALA A 49 2.63 8.52 -15.09
CA ALA A 49 2.93 7.53 -16.11
C ALA A 49 1.71 6.66 -16.45
N LEU A 50 0.93 6.23 -15.44
CA LEU A 50 -0.30 5.46 -15.63
C LEU A 50 -1.41 6.30 -16.26
N ALA A 51 -1.49 7.60 -15.96
CA ALA A 51 -2.42 8.51 -16.64
C ALA A 51 -2.16 8.56 -18.16
N TRP A 52 -0.89 8.67 -18.56
CA TRP A 52 -0.50 8.57 -19.98
C TRP A 52 -0.76 7.17 -20.56
N TYR A 53 -0.41 6.11 -19.82
CA TYR A 53 -0.54 4.72 -20.26
C TYR A 53 -2.00 4.40 -20.60
N ASN A 54 -2.94 4.80 -19.74
CA ASN A 54 -4.37 4.60 -19.92
C ASN A 54 -4.93 5.39 -21.12
N GLN A 55 -4.41 6.58 -21.39
CA GLN A 55 -4.80 7.39 -22.56
C GLN A 55 -4.24 6.84 -23.88
N SER A 56 -3.18 6.02 -23.80
CA SER A 56 -2.49 5.47 -24.97
C SER A 56 -3.12 4.16 -25.49
N GLY A 57 -4.22 3.70 -24.89
CA GLY A 57 -4.93 2.48 -25.30
C GLY A 57 -4.23 1.18 -24.93
N ASN A 58 -3.24 1.24 -24.03
CA ASN A 58 -2.56 0.06 -23.51
C ASN A 58 -3.47 -0.72 -22.53
N ASP A 59 -3.17 -2.00 -22.31
CA ASP A 59 -3.98 -2.86 -21.43
C ASP A 59 -3.69 -2.54 -19.95
N PRO A 60 -4.65 -1.98 -19.18
CA PRO A 60 -4.44 -1.59 -17.78
C PRO A 60 -4.12 -2.79 -16.87
N ARG A 61 -4.52 -4.01 -17.27
CA ARG A 61 -4.31 -5.22 -16.46
C ARG A 61 -2.83 -5.60 -16.32
N LEU A 62 -1.98 -5.12 -17.23
CA LEU A 62 -0.55 -5.42 -17.19
C LEU A 62 0.19 -4.60 -16.14
N VAL A 63 -0.35 -3.46 -15.74
CA VAL A 63 0.26 -2.50 -14.80
C VAL A 63 -0.45 -2.44 -13.45
N GLU A 64 -1.37 -3.37 -13.19
CA GLU A 64 -2.08 -3.47 -11.92
C GLU A 64 -1.09 -3.68 -10.75
N PRO A 65 -1.21 -2.93 -9.65
CA PRO A 65 -0.39 -3.16 -8.46
C PRO A 65 -0.46 -4.62 -8.01
N TRP A 66 0.69 -5.23 -7.68
CA TRP A 66 0.64 -6.55 -7.04
C TRP A 66 -0.05 -6.45 -5.67
N ALA A 67 -0.96 -7.38 -5.40
CA ALA A 67 -1.64 -7.41 -4.10
C ALA A 67 -0.74 -7.88 -2.96
N SER A 68 0.28 -8.66 -3.28
CA SER A 68 1.33 -9.14 -2.37
C SER A 68 2.57 -9.44 -3.20
N VAL A 69 3.75 -9.54 -2.59
CA VAL A 69 4.95 -9.96 -3.33
C VAL A 69 4.73 -11.38 -3.88
N PRO A 70 4.95 -11.61 -5.20
CA PRO A 70 4.87 -12.94 -5.78
C PRO A 70 5.67 -13.98 -5.00
N GLU A 71 5.08 -15.15 -4.76
CA GLU A 71 5.68 -16.19 -3.91
C GLU A 71 7.07 -16.65 -4.38
N ALA A 72 7.31 -16.65 -5.71
CA ALA A 72 8.63 -16.94 -6.27
C ALA A 72 9.70 -15.92 -5.83
N ILE A 73 9.32 -14.65 -5.70
CA ILE A 73 10.18 -13.58 -5.19
C ILE A 73 10.31 -13.68 -3.67
N ARG A 74 9.22 -13.96 -2.94
CA ARG A 74 9.25 -14.13 -1.48
C ARG A 74 10.19 -15.24 -1.02
N ARG A 75 10.38 -16.27 -1.85
CA ARG A 75 11.30 -17.40 -1.60
C ARG A 75 12.74 -17.12 -2.00
N ALA A 76 13.03 -15.98 -2.62
CA ALA A 76 14.38 -15.65 -3.03
C ALA A 76 15.28 -15.47 -1.79
N PRO A 77 16.56 -15.93 -1.83
CA PRO A 77 17.46 -15.84 -0.69
C PRO A 77 17.70 -14.40 -0.19
N CYS A 78 17.59 -13.40 -1.07
CA CYS A 78 17.74 -11.99 -0.68
C CYS A 78 16.51 -11.40 0.01
N TYR A 79 15.35 -12.06 -0.07
CA TYR A 79 14.09 -11.46 0.32
C TYR A 79 13.84 -11.58 1.82
N ASN A 80 13.60 -10.45 2.47
CA ASN A 80 13.39 -10.40 3.91
C ASN A 80 11.91 -10.52 4.27
N GLN A 81 11.42 -11.76 4.42
CA GLN A 81 10.02 -12.01 4.78
C GLN A 81 9.62 -11.42 6.14
N ALA A 82 10.56 -11.31 7.10
CA ALA A 82 10.28 -10.69 8.39
C ALA A 82 10.07 -9.17 8.26
N ALA A 83 10.82 -8.52 7.36
CA ALA A 83 10.61 -7.11 7.03
C ALA A 83 9.28 -6.88 6.32
N GLU A 84 8.91 -7.75 5.36
CA GLU A 84 7.60 -7.72 4.70
C GLU A 84 6.49 -7.84 5.74
N ALA A 85 6.60 -8.81 6.65
CA ALA A 85 5.65 -9.00 7.74
C ALA A 85 5.54 -7.77 8.66
N ARG A 86 6.64 -7.03 8.89
CA ARG A 86 6.56 -5.77 9.64
C ARG A 86 5.81 -4.68 8.86
N VAL A 87 6.10 -4.50 7.58
CA VAL A 87 5.42 -3.51 6.72
C VAL A 87 3.93 -3.82 6.61
N ILE A 88 3.58 -5.09 6.46
CA ILE A 88 2.19 -5.53 6.29
C ILE A 88 1.48 -5.61 7.63
N SER A 89 2.03 -6.32 8.62
CA SER A 89 1.32 -6.68 9.84
C SER A 89 1.56 -5.74 11.01
N GLN A 90 2.60 -4.90 10.99
CA GLN A 90 2.92 -3.93 12.04
C GLN A 90 3.29 -2.53 11.49
N PRO A 91 2.55 -1.98 10.51
CA PRO A 91 2.87 -0.68 9.91
C PRO A 91 2.89 0.47 10.94
N GLU A 92 2.18 0.35 12.06
CA GLU A 92 2.19 1.32 13.17
C GLU A 92 3.57 1.44 13.85
N SER A 93 4.45 0.48 13.61
CA SER A 93 5.84 0.50 14.09
C SER A 93 6.74 1.52 13.37
N PHE A 94 6.24 2.23 12.35
CA PHE A 94 6.94 3.32 11.68
C PHE A 94 6.32 4.67 12.09
N ALA A 95 7.10 5.52 12.75
CA ALA A 95 6.60 6.80 13.28
C ALA A 95 6.41 7.86 12.19
N THR A 96 7.05 7.71 11.03
CA THR A 96 7.00 8.65 9.90
C THR A 96 7.06 7.90 8.56
N SER A 97 6.62 8.55 7.48
CA SER A 97 6.78 8.00 6.13
C SER A 97 8.26 7.89 5.74
N ASP A 98 9.11 8.75 6.32
CA ASP A 98 10.54 8.63 6.17
C ASP A 98 11.08 7.32 6.76
N GLU A 99 10.68 6.97 7.99
CA GLU A 99 11.07 5.69 8.60
C GLU A 99 10.57 4.49 7.80
N LEU A 100 9.33 4.52 7.30
CA LEU A 100 8.78 3.47 6.45
C LEU A 100 9.60 3.33 5.16
N GLY A 101 9.80 4.43 4.42
CA GLY A 101 10.50 4.41 3.14
C GLY A 101 11.95 3.97 3.26
N ARG A 102 12.66 4.48 4.28
CA ARG A 102 14.03 4.04 4.58
C ARG A 102 14.08 2.56 4.92
N PHE A 103 13.11 2.05 5.69
CA PHE A 103 13.05 0.63 6.01
C PHE A 103 12.78 -0.24 4.79
N ILE A 104 11.87 0.15 3.88
CA ILE A 104 11.59 -0.58 2.64
C ILE A 104 12.87 -0.70 1.78
N GLU A 105 13.63 0.39 1.67
CA GLU A 105 14.91 0.44 0.94
C GLU A 105 15.99 -0.40 1.62
N SER A 106 16.17 -0.24 2.93
CA SER A 106 17.31 -0.82 3.67
C SER A 106 17.12 -2.27 4.13
N SER A 107 15.90 -2.81 4.02
CA SER A 107 15.58 -4.17 4.48
C SER A 107 15.70 -5.23 3.38
N ASN A 108 16.24 -4.87 2.20
CA ASN A 108 16.28 -5.68 0.97
C ASN A 108 14.92 -6.02 0.38
N LEU A 109 13.80 -5.42 0.85
CA LEU A 109 12.50 -5.64 0.23
C LEU A 109 12.50 -5.13 -1.21
N HIS A 110 12.75 -3.84 -1.41
CA HIS A 110 12.67 -3.22 -2.74
C HIS A 110 13.73 -3.77 -3.71
N ALA A 111 15.00 -3.75 -3.31
CA ALA A 111 16.10 -4.21 -4.16
C ALA A 111 15.96 -5.70 -4.57
N CYS A 112 15.58 -6.59 -3.64
CA CYS A 112 15.41 -8.00 -3.97
C CYS A 112 14.21 -8.25 -4.89
N ILE A 113 13.14 -7.45 -4.77
CA ILE A 113 11.98 -7.54 -5.68
C ILE A 113 12.42 -7.21 -7.11
N HIS A 114 13.14 -6.11 -7.35
CA HIS A 114 13.67 -5.77 -8.67
C HIS A 114 14.61 -6.84 -9.21
N GLN A 115 15.63 -7.21 -8.42
CA GLN A 115 16.64 -8.19 -8.82
C GLN A 115 16.03 -9.54 -9.18
N THR A 116 15.11 -10.04 -8.36
CA THR A 116 14.49 -11.35 -8.57
C THR A 116 13.48 -11.29 -9.71
N SER A 117 12.73 -10.19 -9.86
CA SER A 117 11.82 -10.01 -11.00
C SER A 117 12.57 -10.03 -12.33
N ALA A 118 13.69 -9.30 -12.41
CA ALA A 118 14.53 -9.29 -13.61
C ALA A 118 15.02 -10.70 -14.00
N GLN A 119 15.37 -11.52 -13.02
CA GLN A 119 15.75 -12.91 -13.24
C GLN A 119 14.57 -13.80 -13.65
N LEU A 120 13.44 -13.69 -12.95
CA LEU A 120 12.25 -14.53 -13.20
C LEU A 120 11.62 -14.27 -14.56
N TYR A 121 11.60 -13.02 -15.00
CA TYR A 121 11.02 -12.62 -16.28
C TYR A 121 12.05 -12.60 -17.42
N ALA A 122 13.32 -12.89 -17.12
CA ALA A 122 14.44 -12.79 -18.06
C ALA A 122 14.52 -11.40 -18.72
N ASP A 123 14.29 -10.36 -17.93
CA ASP A 123 14.20 -8.98 -18.37
C ASP A 123 15.09 -8.09 -17.47
N PRO A 124 16.33 -7.77 -17.90
CA PRO A 124 17.25 -7.00 -17.09
C PRO A 124 16.78 -5.56 -16.86
N ASP A 125 15.91 -5.04 -17.73
CA ASP A 125 15.46 -3.65 -17.68
C ASP A 125 14.67 -3.38 -16.39
N ILE A 126 14.00 -4.39 -15.84
CA ILE A 126 13.30 -4.32 -14.54
C ILE A 126 14.25 -3.88 -13.41
N ASN A 127 15.54 -4.21 -13.48
CA ASN A 127 16.53 -3.90 -12.44
C ASN A 127 17.52 -2.79 -12.87
N ASP A 128 17.20 -2.03 -13.92
CA ASP A 128 18.00 -0.91 -14.40
C ASP A 128 17.25 0.41 -14.21
N PHE A 129 17.76 1.27 -13.33
CA PHE A 129 17.15 2.57 -13.02
C PHE A 129 17.01 3.51 -14.23
N ASP A 130 17.80 3.32 -15.28
CA ASP A 130 17.75 4.17 -16.46
C ASP A 130 16.59 3.83 -17.39
N VAL A 131 16.10 2.58 -17.34
CA VAL A 131 15.13 2.07 -18.31
C VAL A 131 13.87 1.46 -17.69
N ALA A 132 13.92 0.97 -16.44
CA ALA A 132 12.84 0.23 -15.78
C ALA A 132 11.41 0.78 -15.98
N PRO A 133 11.16 2.11 -15.99
CA PRO A 133 9.80 2.62 -16.20
C PRO A 133 9.12 2.25 -17.53
N HIS A 134 9.86 1.81 -18.54
CA HIS A 134 9.25 1.31 -19.78
C HIS A 134 8.75 -0.15 -19.67
N ASP A 135 8.83 -0.76 -18.50
CA ASP A 135 8.42 -2.15 -18.25
C ASP A 135 7.17 -2.18 -17.37
N THR A 136 6.20 -3.03 -17.68
CA THR A 136 4.95 -3.14 -16.92
C THR A 136 5.17 -3.61 -15.48
N VAL A 137 6.20 -4.44 -15.23
CA VAL A 137 6.57 -4.95 -13.91
C VAL A 137 7.03 -3.85 -12.97
N PHE A 138 7.63 -2.77 -13.48
CA PHE A 138 7.93 -1.58 -12.69
C PHE A 138 6.67 -1.04 -11.99
N TYR A 139 5.53 -0.97 -12.69
CA TYR A 139 4.27 -0.49 -12.13
C TYR A 139 3.65 -1.48 -11.16
N ASN A 140 3.81 -2.79 -11.41
CA ASN A 140 3.36 -3.79 -10.45
C ASN A 140 4.12 -3.67 -9.11
N ILE A 141 5.45 -3.45 -9.17
CA ILE A 141 6.33 -3.29 -8.00
C ILE A 141 6.06 -1.98 -7.27
N HIS A 142 6.10 -0.85 -7.95
CA HIS A 142 5.91 0.46 -7.30
C HIS A 142 4.45 0.69 -6.89
N GLY A 143 3.49 0.06 -7.56
CA GLY A 143 2.10 0.00 -7.10
C GLY A 143 1.96 -0.78 -5.79
N LEU A 144 2.69 -1.88 -5.61
CA LEU A 144 2.73 -2.63 -4.35
C LEU A 144 3.33 -1.78 -3.21
N ILE A 145 4.44 -1.08 -3.48
CA ILE A 145 5.08 -0.19 -2.51
C ILE A 145 4.15 0.96 -2.14
N ASP A 146 3.47 1.55 -3.14
CA ASP A 146 2.48 2.59 -2.91
C ASP A 146 1.28 2.07 -2.10
N ARG A 147 0.83 0.82 -2.30
CA ARG A 147 -0.18 0.19 -1.43
C ARG A 147 0.32 0.09 0.01
N TRP A 148 1.55 -0.34 0.25
CA TRP A 148 2.11 -0.36 1.60
C TRP A 148 2.17 1.03 2.21
N TYR A 149 2.53 2.05 1.42
CA TYR A 149 2.57 3.43 1.87
C TYR A 149 1.17 3.99 2.18
N ARG A 150 0.19 3.79 1.31
CA ARG A 150 -1.22 4.15 1.54
C ARG A 150 -1.79 3.46 2.76
N ASN A 151 -1.46 2.19 2.98
CA ASN A 151 -1.86 1.47 4.18
C ASN A 151 -1.27 2.12 5.45
N TRP A 152 0.02 2.47 5.44
CA TRP A 152 0.62 3.19 6.55
C TRP A 152 -0.02 4.57 6.79
N GLU A 153 -0.36 5.31 5.73
CA GLU A 153 -1.09 6.58 5.84
C GLU A 153 -2.51 6.38 6.38
N GLY A 154 -3.17 5.31 5.92
CA GLY A 154 -4.49 4.86 6.32
C GLY A 154 -4.58 4.47 7.79
N LEU A 155 -3.46 4.16 8.46
CA LEU A 155 -3.44 3.87 9.90
C LEU A 155 -3.94 4.99 10.78
N GLY A 156 -4.06 6.23 10.27
CA GLY A 156 -4.83 7.27 10.94
C GLY A 156 -4.51 7.37 12.43
N ARG A 157 -3.22 7.58 12.73
CA ARG A 157 -2.60 7.49 14.06
C ARG A 157 -3.63 7.40 15.19
N PHE A 158 -3.91 6.17 15.62
CA PHE A 158 -4.57 5.88 16.89
C PHE A 158 -3.60 6.31 18.01
N SER A 159 -3.50 7.61 18.27
CA SER A 159 -3.06 8.06 19.58
C SER A 159 -4.21 7.78 20.52
N GLU A 160 -3.94 7.22 21.70
CA GLU A 160 -4.91 7.12 22.80
C GLU A 160 -5.70 8.45 22.89
N GLY A 161 -6.99 8.42 22.51
CA GLY A 161 -7.86 9.60 22.43
C GLY A 161 -8.08 10.26 21.05
N ARG A 162 -7.61 9.70 19.92
CA ARG A 162 -7.99 10.16 18.56
C ARG A 162 -8.43 8.98 17.67
N SER A 163 -9.60 9.13 17.07
CA SER A 163 -10.25 8.09 16.26
C SER A 163 -10.48 8.56 14.83
N TYR A 164 -9.44 8.99 14.10
CA TYR A 164 -9.59 9.43 12.70
C TYR A 164 -8.50 8.89 11.77
N TRP A 165 -8.87 8.61 10.53
CA TRP A 165 -8.06 8.01 9.48
C TRP A 165 -8.19 8.79 8.19
N CYS A 166 -7.08 8.96 7.46
CA CYS A 166 -7.06 9.71 6.21
C CYS A 166 -6.76 8.78 5.02
N GLY A 167 -7.33 9.09 3.86
CA GLY A 167 -7.09 8.38 2.61
C GLY A 167 -8.38 8.15 1.84
N THR A 168 -8.30 7.47 0.70
CA THR A 168 -9.47 7.24 -0.17
C THR A 168 -10.41 6.20 0.42
N PHE A 169 -11.57 6.58 0.97
CA PHE A 169 -12.57 5.65 1.47
C PHE A 169 -13.73 5.46 0.48
N GLU A 170 -14.11 6.50 -0.26
CA GLU A 170 -15.18 6.46 -1.26
C GLU A 170 -14.74 6.98 -2.63
N VAL A 171 -14.26 8.22 -2.74
CA VAL A 171 -14.06 8.89 -4.04
C VAL A 171 -12.66 9.50 -4.19
N GLU A 172 -12.19 10.24 -3.19
CA GLU A 172 -10.99 11.09 -3.27
C GLU A 172 -9.98 10.76 -2.17
N ASP A 173 -8.70 11.08 -2.37
CA ASP A 173 -7.59 10.77 -1.47
C ASP A 173 -7.46 11.71 -0.25
N ASP A 174 -8.24 12.79 -0.19
CA ASP A 174 -8.26 13.78 0.91
C ASP A 174 -9.34 13.53 1.97
N GLU A 175 -10.00 12.37 1.91
CA GLU A 175 -11.08 12.00 2.82
C GLU A 175 -10.55 11.65 4.23
N VAL A 176 -11.38 11.93 5.23
CA VAL A 176 -11.12 11.63 6.64
C VAL A 176 -12.27 10.83 7.22
N LEU A 177 -12.02 9.58 7.60
CA LEU A 177 -12.95 8.75 8.35
C LEU A 177 -12.72 8.97 9.85
N THR A 178 -13.77 9.12 10.65
CA THR A 178 -13.68 9.21 12.11
C THR A 178 -14.68 8.27 12.78
N TYR A 179 -14.33 7.79 13.96
CA TYR A 179 -15.17 6.94 14.81
C TYR A 179 -15.40 7.62 16.16
N SER A 180 -16.67 7.76 16.55
CA SER A 180 -17.01 8.22 17.90
C SER A 180 -17.39 7.01 18.77
N PRO A 181 -16.67 6.71 19.85
CA PRO A 181 -17.00 5.60 20.73
C PRO A 181 -18.26 5.86 21.57
N ILE A 182 -18.63 7.12 21.75
CA ILE A 182 -19.81 7.54 22.54
C ILE A 182 -21.10 7.08 21.87
N ASP A 183 -21.24 7.34 20.57
CA ASP A 183 -22.42 7.00 19.79
C ASP A 183 -22.19 5.82 18.83
N ARG A 184 -20.97 5.29 18.78
CA ARG A 184 -20.52 4.16 17.94
C ARG A 184 -20.67 4.41 16.44
N LYS A 185 -20.68 5.68 16.04
CA LYS A 185 -20.87 6.10 14.67
C LYS A 185 -19.56 6.37 13.96
N TRP A 186 -19.61 6.14 12.66
CA TRP A 186 -18.58 6.45 11.70
C TRP A 186 -18.99 7.67 10.90
N GLN A 187 -18.10 8.64 10.76
CA GLN A 187 -18.34 9.84 9.97
C GLN A 187 -17.23 10.02 8.94
N LEU A 188 -17.60 10.42 7.73
CA LEU A 188 -16.65 10.76 6.68
C LEU A 188 -16.68 12.27 6.43
N GLY A 189 -15.51 12.88 6.39
CA GLY A 189 -15.27 14.29 6.08
C GLY A 189 -14.08 14.45 5.15
N ARG A 190 -13.51 15.66 5.07
CA ARG A 190 -12.33 15.99 4.25
C ARG A 190 -11.32 16.80 5.06
N GLN A 191 -10.03 16.64 4.74
CA GLN A 191 -8.94 17.26 5.49
C GLN A 191 -8.96 18.80 5.42
N ASN A 192 -9.37 19.37 4.27
CA ASN A 192 -9.37 20.82 4.02
C ASN A 192 -10.73 21.50 4.27
N GLY A 193 -11.74 20.77 4.78
CA GLY A 193 -13.08 21.29 4.99
C GLY A 193 -13.71 20.73 6.26
N ILE A 194 -13.74 21.54 7.33
CA ILE A 194 -14.45 21.20 8.58
C ILE A 194 -15.98 21.07 8.37
N GLN A 195 -16.52 21.41 7.19
CA GLN A 195 -17.96 21.71 7.05
C GLN A 195 -18.89 20.58 6.62
N ASN A 196 -18.43 19.38 6.21
CA ASN A 196 -19.35 18.34 5.71
C ASN A 196 -19.06 16.94 6.26
N TRP A 197 -19.03 16.80 7.59
CA TRP A 197 -19.05 15.46 8.20
C TRP A 197 -20.40 14.81 7.99
N ARG A 198 -20.43 13.66 7.32
CA ARG A 198 -21.63 12.84 7.17
C ARG A 198 -21.47 11.55 7.94
N VAL A 199 -22.51 11.13 8.65
CA VAL A 199 -22.54 9.79 9.24
C VAL A 199 -22.63 8.78 8.10
N VAL A 200 -21.64 7.90 8.02
CA VAL A 200 -21.57 6.84 7.00
C VAL A 200 -21.93 5.48 7.58
N GLY A 201 -21.85 5.27 8.89
CA GLY A 201 -22.20 3.98 9.47
C GLY A 201 -22.26 3.93 10.98
N ASP A 202 -22.64 2.76 11.47
CA ASP A 202 -22.77 2.41 12.88
C ASP A 202 -22.12 1.04 13.08
N SER A 203 -21.44 0.86 14.21
CA SER A 203 -20.77 -0.40 14.57
C SER A 203 -21.24 -0.98 15.90
N GLY A 204 -22.32 -0.46 16.47
CA GLY A 204 -22.79 -0.76 17.81
C GLY A 204 -23.17 -2.22 18.04
N THR A 205 -23.54 -2.95 16.99
CA THR A 205 -23.77 -4.40 17.03
C THR A 205 -22.50 -5.21 17.29
N TYR A 206 -21.32 -4.65 17.00
CA TYR A 206 -20.02 -5.27 17.19
C TYR A 206 -19.33 -4.86 18.49
N GLY A 207 -19.89 -3.87 19.21
CA GLY A 207 -19.27 -3.27 20.39
C GLY A 207 -18.54 -1.97 20.10
N ALA A 208 -17.82 -1.45 21.08
CA ALA A 208 -17.01 -0.25 20.92
C ALA A 208 -15.70 -0.59 20.21
N MET A 209 -15.23 0.23 19.28
CA MET A 209 -14.03 -0.06 18.47
C MET A 209 -12.72 0.43 19.11
N ASP A 210 -12.83 1.14 20.22
CA ASP A 210 -11.74 1.60 21.07
C ASP A 210 -11.45 0.64 22.25
N ASP A 211 -11.93 -0.61 22.17
CA ASP A 211 -11.79 -1.64 23.21
C ASP A 211 -10.48 -2.44 23.13
N GLY A 212 -9.56 -2.05 22.24
CA GLY A 212 -8.27 -2.70 22.05
C GLY A 212 -8.31 -3.97 21.20
N ARG A 213 -9.44 -4.28 20.53
CA ARG A 213 -9.50 -5.37 19.55
C ARG A 213 -8.51 -5.16 18.40
N LEU A 214 -8.16 -6.24 17.70
CA LEU A 214 -7.39 -6.12 16.46
C LEU A 214 -8.24 -5.37 15.43
N PHE A 215 -7.71 -4.26 14.94
CA PHE A 215 -8.38 -3.30 14.08
C PHE A 215 -7.38 -2.74 13.07
N ARG A 216 -7.82 -2.42 11.85
CA ARG A 216 -6.98 -1.86 10.80
C ARG A 216 -7.79 -1.10 9.76
N ILE A 217 -7.17 -0.10 9.13
CA ILE A 217 -7.64 0.48 7.86
C ILE A 217 -6.72 -0.01 6.74
N TRP A 218 -7.24 -0.66 5.71
CA TRP A 218 -6.43 -1.29 4.65
C TRP A 218 -7.24 -1.48 3.36
N ASP A 219 -6.61 -1.29 2.19
CA ASP A 219 -7.14 -1.61 0.85
C ASP A 219 -7.14 -3.13 0.61
N SER A 220 -8.17 -3.81 1.12
CA SER A 220 -8.20 -5.26 1.32
C SER A 220 -8.53 -6.03 0.05
N ASP A 221 -9.30 -5.42 -0.85
CA ASP A 221 -9.75 -6.01 -2.11
C ASP A 221 -9.03 -5.45 -3.34
N ALA A 222 -8.06 -4.58 -3.10
CA ALA A 222 -7.15 -4.04 -4.08
C ALA A 222 -7.74 -3.00 -5.05
N ASP A 223 -8.91 -2.43 -4.77
CA ASP A 223 -9.55 -1.44 -5.64
C ASP A 223 -9.05 -0.01 -5.45
N GLY A 224 -8.11 0.18 -4.52
CA GLY A 224 -7.48 1.47 -4.23
C GLY A 224 -8.24 2.34 -3.23
N LYS A 225 -9.34 1.83 -2.67
CA LYS A 225 -10.04 2.42 -1.52
C LYS A 225 -9.62 1.72 -0.24
N LEU A 226 -9.88 2.35 0.90
CA LEU A 226 -9.54 1.85 2.21
C LEU A 226 -10.78 1.28 2.91
N GLU A 227 -10.65 0.07 3.46
CA GLU A 227 -11.66 -0.59 4.26
C GLU A 227 -11.31 -0.58 5.75
N VAL A 228 -12.35 -0.72 6.59
CA VAL A 228 -12.23 -0.95 8.02
C VAL A 228 -12.21 -2.44 8.32
N LEU A 229 -11.09 -2.99 8.80
CA LEU A 229 -10.94 -4.39 9.17
C LEU A 229 -10.88 -4.54 10.69
N PHE A 230 -11.59 -5.50 11.27
CA PHE A 230 -11.42 -5.84 12.69
C PHE A 230 -11.70 -7.31 13.00
N LEU A 231 -11.04 -7.83 14.03
CA LEU A 231 -11.33 -9.15 14.60
C LEU A 231 -12.39 -9.01 15.70
N GLN A 232 -13.52 -9.67 15.51
CA GLN A 232 -14.61 -9.67 16.49
C GLN A 232 -14.24 -10.56 17.70
N PRO A 233 -14.06 -10.00 18.92
CA PRO A 233 -13.42 -10.73 20.02
C PRO A 233 -14.15 -11.99 20.51
N ASP A 234 -15.48 -11.99 20.49
CA ASP A 234 -16.32 -13.10 20.99
C ASP A 234 -16.43 -14.26 19.99
N THR A 235 -16.32 -13.99 18.69
CA THR A 235 -16.49 -15.00 17.63
C THR A 235 -15.18 -15.37 16.92
N GLY A 236 -14.13 -14.54 17.03
CA GLY A 236 -12.89 -14.71 16.28
C GLY A 236 -13.05 -14.53 14.77
N ILE A 237 -14.15 -13.92 14.31
CA ILE A 237 -14.42 -13.66 12.89
C ILE A 237 -13.85 -12.29 12.52
N TRP A 238 -13.14 -12.21 11.39
CA TRP A 238 -12.76 -10.93 10.80
C TRP A 238 -13.95 -10.30 10.08
N TYR A 239 -14.10 -8.99 10.25
CA TYR A 239 -15.08 -8.19 9.53
C TYR A 239 -14.38 -7.12 8.72
N GLU A 240 -14.99 -6.79 7.59
CA GLU A 240 -14.61 -5.70 6.71
C GLU A 240 -15.77 -4.72 6.59
N GLY A 241 -15.48 -3.43 6.71
CA GLY A 241 -16.39 -2.32 6.48
C GLY A 241 -15.92 -1.51 5.29
N LYS A 242 -16.68 -1.55 4.19
CA LYS A 242 -16.40 -0.76 2.98
C LYS A 242 -17.44 0.35 2.81
N ILE A 243 -17.00 1.56 2.48
CA ILE A 243 -17.93 2.66 2.17
C ILE A 243 -18.41 2.51 0.73
N LYS A 244 -19.71 2.38 0.57
CA LYS A 244 -20.38 2.29 -0.73
C LYS A 244 -21.70 3.04 -0.72
N ASP A 245 -21.88 3.93 -1.69
CA ASP A 245 -23.06 4.79 -1.84
C ASP A 245 -23.33 5.61 -0.56
N GLY A 246 -22.27 6.17 0.03
CA GLY A 246 -22.30 6.96 1.24
C GLY A 246 -22.49 6.18 2.54
N GLN A 247 -22.50 4.84 2.49
CA GLN A 247 -22.72 3.99 3.66
C GLN A 247 -21.60 2.97 3.87
N LEU A 248 -21.12 2.86 5.09
CA LEU A 248 -20.20 1.84 5.57
C LEU A 248 -20.98 0.53 5.75
N ARG A 249 -20.66 -0.47 4.93
CA ARG A 249 -21.33 -1.77 4.93
C ARG A 249 -20.38 -2.83 5.48
N TRP A 250 -20.83 -3.52 6.50
CA TRP A 250 -20.08 -4.56 7.18
C TRP A 250 -20.34 -5.92 6.57
N GLN A 251 -19.29 -6.70 6.36
CA GLN A 251 -19.39 -8.10 5.97
C GLN A 251 -18.33 -8.94 6.70
N PRO A 252 -18.66 -10.19 7.08
CA PRO A 252 -17.65 -11.10 7.58
C PRO A 252 -16.71 -11.50 6.44
N ILE A 253 -15.42 -11.49 6.72
CA ILE A 253 -14.38 -11.93 5.78
C ILE A 253 -13.60 -13.09 6.38
N ARG A 254 -13.02 -13.91 5.50
CA ARG A 254 -11.97 -14.85 5.87
C ARG A 254 -10.67 -14.28 5.34
N LEU A 255 -9.84 -13.77 6.23
CA LEU A 255 -8.43 -13.63 5.92
C LEU A 255 -7.90 -15.05 5.73
N GLN A 256 -7.61 -15.44 4.49
CA GLN A 256 -6.96 -16.73 4.24
C GLN A 256 -5.67 -16.74 5.07
N PRO A 257 -5.44 -17.74 5.93
CA PRO A 257 -4.12 -17.96 6.48
C PRO A 257 -3.15 -18.05 5.30
N LEU A 258 -2.04 -17.32 5.37
CA LEU A 258 -0.89 -17.62 4.51
C LEU A 258 -0.43 -19.05 4.86
N MET A 259 -1.00 -20.03 4.14
CA MET A 259 -0.71 -21.47 4.11
C MET A 259 -0.02 -22.07 5.36
N GLU A 260 -0.80 -22.38 6.40
CA GLU A 260 -0.58 -23.63 7.14
C GLU A 260 -1.36 -24.73 6.42
N ASP A 261 -0.76 -25.33 5.39
CA ASP A 261 -1.06 -26.70 4.94
C ASP A 261 -0.32 -27.00 3.63
N LYS A 262 0.96 -27.41 3.76
CA LYS A 262 1.59 -28.49 2.96
C LYS A 262 2.74 -29.13 3.74
N PHE A 263 2.51 -29.51 5.00
CA PHE A 263 3.27 -30.61 5.61
C PHE A 263 2.51 -31.91 5.32
N ASN A 264 2.71 -32.44 4.12
CA ASN A 264 2.57 -33.86 3.84
C ASN A 264 3.14 -34.13 2.45
N LEU A 265 4.41 -34.52 2.43
CA LEU A 265 4.93 -35.41 1.40
C LEU A 265 5.68 -36.54 2.13
N PRO A 266 5.65 -37.77 1.57
CA PRO A 266 6.26 -38.96 2.17
C PRO A 266 7.76 -38.85 2.37
#